data_AF-A0A066XGG8-F1
#
_entry.id   AF-A0A066XGG8-F1
#
_cell.length_a   1.000
_cell.length_b   1.000
_cell.length_c   1.000
_cell.angle_alpha   90.00
_cell.angle_beta   90.00
_cell.angle_gamma   90.00
#
_symmetry.space_group_name_H-M   'P 1'
#
loop_
_entity.id
_entity.type
_entity.pdbx_description
1 polymer ?
#
loop_
_entity_poly.entity_id
_entity_poly.type
_entity_poly.pdbx_seq_one_letter_code
_entity_poly.pdbx_strand_id
1 'polypeptide(L)'
;MKTRSAAAVTSERNAAPSDEVITRSTSNGFSTANSAIPATQLAFNTSHIVILEELLTMRRALEGISRRQEANEETVKASETRLQELQPMPKRLDDIGSELNNHYSLAEDRIRRQEADLRTLAEKIVRSDEERLDLARKVELLSTKISLQATQADSQDLVPTRVATIRKEEDVSLGSESDEQPMPHAASAGEPSTATKPLRTRTRKKLKAESPKIPKHKISSFRKYVQASKSRYRKAPPKNGGDMKRFINRFIEGIEDKTISDRLQKRLLQRFQLVVRELKSKRGPRNIVIEGNLHWDEVCQLMDSASFSEDEDDDED
;
A
#
# COMPACT_ATOMS: atom_id res chain seq x y z
N MET A 1 -4.27 42.27 37.40
CA MET A 1 -3.77 42.69 38.73
C MET A 1 -2.31 43.10 38.60
N LYS A 2 -1.98 44.28 39.16
CA LYS A 2 -0.65 44.81 39.55
C LYS A 2 0.47 44.87 38.49
N THR A 3 0.61 46.06 37.91
CA THR A 3 1.86 46.68 37.49
C THR A 3 2.75 46.99 38.70
N ARG A 4 4.08 46.96 38.56
CA ARG A 4 4.98 47.79 39.38
C ARG A 4 6.29 48.09 38.67
N SER A 5 6.67 49.34 38.83
CA SER A 5 7.71 50.11 38.15
C SER A 5 8.90 50.36 39.08
N ALA A 6 10.05 50.66 38.45
CA ALA A 6 11.16 51.53 38.87
C ALA A 6 11.88 51.34 40.22
N ALA A 7 13.21 51.32 40.18
CA ALA A 7 14.05 52.40 40.74
C ALA A 7 15.53 52.26 40.33
N ALA A 8 16.08 53.35 39.80
CA ALA A 8 17.51 53.62 39.73
C ALA A 8 17.98 54.21 41.07
N VAL A 9 19.21 53.92 41.50
CA VAL A 9 19.93 54.72 42.51
C VAL A 9 21.41 54.79 42.13
N THR A 10 21.86 56.02 41.91
CA THR A 10 23.24 56.49 41.80
C THR A 10 23.91 56.53 43.17
N SER A 11 25.23 56.32 43.23
CA SER A 11 26.03 56.83 44.36
C SER A 11 27.50 57.02 43.95
N GLU A 12 27.85 58.25 43.59
CA GLU A 12 29.17 58.80 43.84
C GLU A 12 29.24 59.25 45.31
N ARG A 13 30.31 58.92 46.03
CA ARG A 13 30.84 59.82 47.08
C ARG A 13 32.30 59.53 47.43
N ASN A 14 33.11 60.57 47.26
CA ASN A 14 34.43 60.78 47.83
C ASN A 14 34.47 60.61 49.35
N ALA A 15 35.56 60.06 49.88
CA ALA A 15 36.24 60.53 51.10
C ALA A 15 37.52 59.69 51.34
N ALA A 16 38.68 60.23 50.96
CA ALA A 16 39.96 59.80 51.51
C ALA A 16 40.31 60.73 52.67
N PRO A 17 40.66 60.22 53.87
CA PRO A 17 41.44 60.99 54.82
C PRO A 17 42.93 60.72 54.61
N SER A 18 43.66 61.81 54.47
CA SER A 18 45.10 61.90 54.66
C SER A 18 45.48 61.45 56.07
N ASP A 19 46.53 60.64 56.19
CA ASP A 19 47.41 60.73 57.36
C ASP A 19 48.84 60.39 56.96
N GLU A 20 49.71 61.38 57.13
CA GLU A 20 51.15 61.29 56.96
C GLU A 20 51.74 60.78 58.28
N VAL A 21 52.49 59.68 58.25
CA VAL A 21 53.55 59.47 59.24
C VAL A 21 54.84 59.14 58.52
N ILE A 22 55.63 60.20 58.34
CA ILE A 22 57.05 60.16 58.02
C ILE A 22 57.78 59.52 59.20
N THR A 23 58.42 58.37 59.00
CA THR A 23 59.69 58.06 59.68
C THR A 23 60.68 57.46 58.69
N ARG A 24 61.61 58.30 58.23
CA ARG A 24 62.90 57.86 57.68
C ARG A 24 63.74 57.34 58.84
N SER A 25 64.25 56.12 58.73
CA SER A 25 65.50 55.73 59.39
C SER A 25 66.20 54.67 58.55
N THR A 26 67.40 55.03 58.14
CA THR A 26 68.42 54.24 57.44
C THR A 26 68.90 53.07 58.29
N SER A 27 68.95 51.86 57.75
CA SER A 27 70.14 50.97 57.86
C SER A 27 69.97 49.73 56.98
N ASN A 28 70.96 49.47 56.12
CA ASN A 28 71.14 48.17 55.50
C ASN A 28 71.62 47.21 56.58
N GLY A 29 70.73 46.33 57.04
CA GLY A 29 71.04 45.25 57.95
C GLY A 29 70.19 44.04 57.58
N PHE A 30 70.83 43.00 57.07
CA PHE A 30 70.25 41.67 56.90
C PHE A 30 69.70 41.23 58.27
N SER A 31 68.38 41.29 58.43
CA SER A 31 67.66 40.72 59.56
C SER A 31 66.44 40.04 58.97
N THR A 32 66.38 38.72 59.09
CA THR A 32 65.16 37.94 58.93
C THR A 32 64.18 38.41 59.99
N ALA A 33 63.46 39.49 59.71
CA ALA A 33 62.29 39.88 60.46
C ALA A 33 61.25 38.78 60.22
N ASN A 34 60.97 37.98 61.25
CA ASN A 34 59.73 37.23 61.33
C ASN A 34 58.60 38.26 61.29
N SER A 35 58.13 38.63 60.09
CA SER A 35 56.98 39.49 59.90
C SER A 35 55.74 38.70 60.26
N ALA A 36 55.46 38.57 61.56
CA ALA A 36 54.21 38.05 62.04
C ALA A 36 53.12 39.05 61.61
N ILE A 37 52.36 38.69 60.58
CA ILE A 37 51.18 39.43 60.16
C ILE A 37 50.26 39.50 61.38
N PRO A 38 49.82 40.70 61.82
CA PRO A 38 48.90 40.82 62.94
C PRO A 38 47.67 39.93 62.74
N ALA A 39 47.24 39.20 63.77
CA ALA A 39 46.15 38.23 63.67
C ALA A 39 44.85 38.83 63.09
N THR A 40 44.62 40.11 63.33
CA THR A 40 43.51 40.89 62.76
C THR A 40 43.61 41.04 61.24
N GLN A 41 44.81 41.29 60.70
CA GLN A 41 45.06 41.40 59.27
C GLN A 41 45.00 40.03 58.58
N LEU A 42 45.44 38.96 59.27
CA LEU A 42 45.26 37.59 58.79
C LEU A 42 43.78 37.19 58.75
N ALA A 43 43.01 37.48 59.80
CA ALA A 43 41.57 37.22 59.85
C ALA A 43 40.79 38.01 58.80
N PHE A 44 41.16 39.28 58.58
CA PHE A 44 40.58 40.12 57.55
C PHE A 44 40.83 39.57 56.14
N ASN A 45 42.08 39.21 55.82
CA ASN A 45 42.43 38.60 54.53
C ASN A 45 41.74 37.24 54.32
N THR A 46 41.64 36.43 55.38
CA THR A 46 40.94 35.13 55.32
C THR A 46 39.44 35.32 55.05
N SER A 47 38.81 36.32 55.68
CA SER A 47 37.41 36.67 55.42
C SER A 47 37.18 37.05 53.95
N HIS A 48 38.06 37.88 53.37
CA HIS A 48 37.97 38.22 51.95
C HIS A 48 38.12 37.01 51.02
N ILE A 49 38.99 36.06 51.36
CA ILE A 49 39.14 34.81 50.58
C ILE A 49 37.85 34.00 50.63
N VAL A 50 37.25 33.83 51.82
CA VAL A 50 35.99 33.09 51.98
C VAL A 50 34.85 33.77 51.21
N ILE A 51 34.74 35.10 51.29
CA ILE A 51 33.71 35.86 50.55
C ILE A 51 33.89 35.69 49.03
N LEU A 52 35.13 35.76 48.53
CA LEU A 52 35.42 35.57 47.10
C LEU A 52 35.09 34.14 46.66
N GLU A 53 35.40 33.14 47.48
CA GLU A 53 35.07 31.74 47.20
C GLU A 53 33.55 31.51 47.16
N GLU A 54 32.80 32.13 48.07
CA GLU A 54 31.34 32.07 48.10
C GLU A 54 30.73 32.73 46.85
N LEU A 55 31.21 33.92 46.46
CA LEU A 55 30.78 34.61 45.24
C LEU A 55 31.06 33.79 43.97
N LEU A 56 32.23 33.15 43.88
CA LEU A 56 32.57 32.27 42.75
C LEU A 56 31.67 31.04 42.72
N THR A 57 31.34 30.49 43.89
CA THR A 57 30.43 29.33 44.01
C THR A 57 29.00 29.69 43.61
N MET A 58 28.49 30.83 44.07
CA MET A 58 27.18 31.34 43.66
C MET A 58 27.11 31.62 42.16
N ARG A 59 28.17 32.18 41.56
CA ARG A 59 28.24 32.38 40.11
C ARG A 59 28.12 31.06 39.34
N ARG A 60 28.87 30.03 39.73
CA ARG A 60 28.77 28.70 39.09
C ARG A 60 27.37 28.09 39.25
N ALA A 61 26.75 28.26 40.43
CA ALA A 61 25.39 27.78 40.67
C ALA A 61 24.37 28.48 39.77
N LEU A 62 24.46 29.81 39.62
CA LEU A 62 23.60 30.59 38.72
C LEU A 62 23.79 30.19 37.24
N GLU A 63 25.02 30.00 36.79
CA GLU A 63 25.29 29.49 35.44
C GLU A 63 24.69 28.09 35.24
N GLY A 64 24.77 27.21 36.25
CA GLY A 64 24.14 25.90 36.23
C GLY A 64 22.61 25.93 36.20
N ILE A 65 21.98 26.87 36.92
CA ILE A 65 20.54 27.11 36.88
C ILE A 65 20.13 27.61 35.49
N SER A 66 20.87 28.58 34.94
CA SER A 66 20.61 29.16 33.62
C SER A 66 20.63 28.09 32.52
N ARG A 67 21.65 27.22 32.48
CA ARG A 67 21.70 26.12 31.50
C ARG A 67 20.55 25.13 31.64
N ARG A 68 20.12 24.83 32.88
CA ARG A 68 18.96 23.95 33.11
C ARG A 68 17.66 24.60 32.68
N GLN A 69 17.54 25.92 32.85
CA GLN A 69 16.38 26.66 32.37
C GLN A 69 16.33 26.65 30.84
N GLU A 70 17.45 26.90 30.16
CA GLU A 70 17.53 26.84 28.69
C GLU A 70 17.17 25.45 28.16
N ALA A 71 17.72 24.38 28.76
CA ALA A 71 17.36 23.01 28.40
C ALA A 71 15.87 22.72 28.63
N ASN A 72 15.30 23.23 29.73
CA ASN A 72 13.87 23.07 30.00
C ASN A 72 13.01 23.81 28.96
N GLU A 73 13.37 25.04 28.59
CA GLU A 73 12.68 25.80 27.54
C GLU A 73 12.74 25.08 26.18
N GLU A 74 13.86 24.44 25.84
CA GLU A 74 13.98 23.59 24.66
C GLU A 74 13.04 22.37 24.72
N THR A 75 12.97 21.70 25.89
CA THR A 75 12.05 20.56 26.06
C THR A 75 10.58 20.98 25.96
N VAL A 76 10.22 22.15 26.49
CA VAL A 76 8.87 22.70 26.38
C VAL A 76 8.53 22.99 24.93
N LYS A 77 9.42 23.67 24.18
CA LYS A 77 9.23 23.91 22.75
C LYS A 77 9.08 22.61 21.96
N ALA A 78 9.91 21.61 22.23
CA ALA A 78 9.81 20.30 21.59
C ALA A 78 8.50 19.56 21.92
N SER A 79 7.98 19.74 23.14
CA SER A 79 6.69 19.18 23.53
C SER A 79 5.51 19.91 22.85
N GLU A 80 5.61 21.22 22.69
CA GLU A 80 4.60 22.05 22.01
C GLU A 80 4.54 21.73 20.52
N THR A 81 5.68 21.62 19.85
CA THR A 81 5.73 21.22 18.43
C THR A 81 5.13 19.83 18.24
N ARG A 82 5.46 18.88 19.12
CA ARG A 82 4.86 17.54 19.08
C ARG A 82 3.35 17.56 19.30
N LEU A 83 2.84 18.44 20.17
CA LEU A 83 1.40 18.58 20.39
C LEU A 83 0.71 19.15 19.15
N GLN A 84 1.30 20.15 18.50
CA GLN A 84 0.78 20.73 17.25
C GLN A 84 0.77 19.70 16.12
N GLU A 85 1.79 18.84 16.02
CA GLU A 85 1.83 17.74 15.05
C GLU A 85 0.74 16.69 15.29
N LEU A 86 0.36 16.44 16.55
CA LEU A 86 -0.67 15.47 16.92
C LEU A 86 -2.09 16.03 16.83
N GLN A 87 -2.27 17.34 16.95
CA GLN A 87 -3.57 18.01 16.90
C GLN A 87 -4.45 17.67 15.68
N PRO A 88 -3.94 17.49 14.44
CA PRO A 88 -4.77 17.12 13.31
C PRO A 88 -5.15 15.63 13.25
N MET A 89 -4.54 14.75 14.05
CA MET A 89 -4.82 13.30 13.97
C MET A 89 -6.28 12.93 14.24
N PRO A 90 -6.98 13.47 15.28
CA PRO A 90 -8.37 13.11 15.54
C PRO A 90 -9.28 13.40 14.34
N LYS A 91 -9.16 14.59 13.74
CA LYS A 91 -9.95 14.95 12.56
C LYS A 91 -9.69 14.03 11.37
N ARG A 92 -8.41 13.70 11.12
CA ARG A 92 -8.05 12.74 10.05
C ARG A 92 -8.63 11.34 10.32
N LEU A 93 -8.69 10.93 11.59
CA LEU A 93 -9.27 9.65 11.99
C LEU A 93 -10.79 9.64 11.79
N ASP A 94 -11.47 10.75 12.13
CA ASP A 94 -12.90 10.93 11.91
C ASP A 94 -13.23 10.94 10.40
N ASP A 95 -12.43 11.63 9.59
CA ASP A 95 -12.59 11.67 8.13
C ASP A 95 -12.48 10.25 7.54
N ILE A 96 -11.44 9.49 7.92
CA ILE A 96 -11.27 8.09 7.51
C ILE A 96 -12.43 7.21 8.02
N GLY A 97 -12.89 7.44 9.24
CA GLY A 97 -14.03 6.73 9.81
C GLY A 97 -15.32 6.96 9.01
N SER A 98 -15.56 8.21 8.60
CA SER A 98 -16.71 8.58 7.78
C SER A 98 -16.65 7.99 6.37
N GLU A 99 -15.47 8.00 5.73
CA GLU A 99 -15.25 7.39 4.42
C GLU A 99 -15.49 5.87 4.47
N LEU A 100 -14.95 5.21 5.51
CA LEU A 100 -15.15 3.79 5.72
C LEU A 100 -16.64 3.45 5.93
N ASN A 101 -17.36 4.24 6.73
CA ASN A 101 -18.79 4.04 6.94
C ASN A 101 -19.59 4.22 5.65
N ASN A 102 -19.23 5.20 4.81
CA ASN A 102 -19.84 5.40 3.50
C ASN A 102 -19.60 4.21 2.57
N HIS A 103 -18.38 3.66 2.55
CA HIS A 103 -18.08 2.46 1.78
C HIS A 103 -18.86 1.23 2.25
N TYR A 104 -19.02 1.04 3.57
CA TYR A 104 -19.85 -0.03 4.11
C TYR A 104 -21.31 0.13 3.71
N SER A 105 -21.87 1.33 3.87
CA SER A 105 -23.25 1.64 3.47
C SER A 105 -23.49 1.36 1.97
N LEU A 106 -22.58 1.81 1.11
CA LEU A 106 -22.67 1.57 -0.33
C LEU A 106 -22.55 0.07 -0.68
N ALA A 107 -21.69 -0.67 0.01
CA ALA A 107 -21.55 -2.11 -0.18
C ALA A 107 -22.81 -2.86 0.26
N GLU A 108 -23.38 -2.48 1.39
CA GLU A 108 -24.62 -3.07 1.90
C GLU A 108 -25.81 -2.80 0.97
N ASP A 109 -25.95 -1.57 0.46
CA ASP A 109 -26.96 -1.24 -0.56
C ASP A 109 -26.80 -2.06 -1.83
N ARG A 110 -25.55 -2.29 -2.27
CA ARG A 110 -25.26 -3.11 -3.44
C ARG A 110 -25.64 -4.57 -3.21
N ILE A 111 -25.33 -5.11 -2.03
CA ILE A 111 -25.72 -6.47 -1.64
C ILE A 111 -27.24 -6.58 -1.63
N ARG A 112 -27.96 -5.65 -1.00
CA ARG A 112 -29.44 -5.64 -0.98
C ARG A 112 -30.05 -5.62 -2.38
N ARG A 113 -29.48 -4.84 -3.31
CA ARG A 113 -29.90 -4.83 -4.72
C ARG A 113 -29.63 -6.16 -5.41
N GLN A 114 -28.43 -6.73 -5.25
CA GLN A 114 -28.08 -8.01 -5.85
C GLN A 114 -28.94 -9.16 -5.31
N GLU A 115 -29.28 -9.14 -4.02
CA GLU A 115 -30.21 -10.10 -3.43
C GLU A 115 -31.62 -9.97 -4.01
N ALA A 116 -32.11 -8.74 -4.20
CA ALA A 116 -33.40 -8.50 -4.85
C ALA A 116 -33.39 -9.03 -6.29
N ASP A 117 -32.34 -8.74 -7.07
CA ASP A 117 -32.17 -9.23 -8.43
C ASP A 117 -32.15 -10.77 -8.47
N LEU A 118 -31.42 -11.41 -7.55
CA LEU A 118 -31.38 -12.87 -7.44
C LEU A 118 -32.74 -13.47 -7.09
N ARG A 119 -33.52 -12.85 -6.19
CA ARG A 119 -34.89 -13.30 -5.90
C ARG A 119 -35.78 -13.21 -7.14
N THR A 120 -35.75 -12.08 -7.87
CA THR A 120 -36.55 -11.95 -9.09
C THR A 120 -36.15 -12.93 -10.19
N LEU A 121 -34.85 -13.26 -10.30
CA LEU A 121 -34.35 -14.26 -11.23
C LEU A 121 -34.82 -15.66 -10.84
N ALA A 122 -34.75 -16.00 -9.54
CA ALA A 122 -35.25 -17.27 -9.04
C ALA A 122 -36.75 -17.45 -9.33
N GLU A 123 -37.57 -16.42 -9.10
CA GLU A 123 -39.00 -16.46 -9.42
C GLU A 123 -39.27 -16.63 -10.93
N LYS A 124 -38.45 -16.02 -11.80
CA LYS A 124 -38.55 -16.21 -13.24
C LYS A 124 -38.23 -17.64 -13.65
N ILE A 125 -37.22 -18.26 -13.03
CA ILE A 125 -36.86 -19.66 -13.28
C ILE A 125 -38.00 -20.58 -12.85
N VAL A 126 -38.58 -20.38 -11.66
CA VAL A 126 -39.72 -21.17 -11.18
C VAL A 126 -40.90 -21.09 -12.16
N ARG A 127 -41.27 -19.88 -12.60
CA ARG A 127 -42.34 -19.71 -13.60
C ARG A 127 -42.00 -20.38 -14.93
N SER A 128 -40.76 -20.28 -15.39
CA SER A 128 -40.33 -20.95 -16.63
C SER A 128 -40.37 -22.47 -16.52
N ASP A 129 -40.02 -23.04 -15.36
CA ASP A 129 -40.12 -24.47 -15.10
C ASP A 129 -41.58 -24.95 -15.05
N GLU A 130 -42.48 -24.17 -14.47
CA GLU A 130 -43.93 -24.43 -14.48
C GLU A 130 -44.47 -24.44 -15.92
N GLU A 131 -44.10 -23.45 -16.73
CA GLU A 131 -44.46 -23.38 -18.16
C GLU A 131 -43.92 -24.57 -18.95
N ARG A 132 -42.67 -24.99 -18.67
CA ARG A 132 -42.03 -26.16 -19.30
C ARG A 132 -42.76 -27.45 -18.95
N LEU A 133 -43.16 -27.63 -17.68
CA LEU A 133 -43.94 -28.77 -17.23
C LEU A 133 -45.32 -28.79 -17.89
N ASP A 134 -45.98 -27.64 -18.02
CA ASP A 134 -47.26 -27.53 -18.71
C ASP A 134 -47.15 -27.89 -20.20
N LEU A 135 -46.10 -27.41 -20.87
CA LEU A 135 -45.81 -27.75 -22.26
C LEU A 135 -45.51 -29.24 -22.43
N ALA A 136 -44.75 -29.84 -21.52
CA ALA A 136 -44.46 -31.27 -21.53
C ALA A 136 -45.76 -32.11 -21.43
N ARG A 137 -46.68 -31.74 -20.54
CA ARG A 137 -48.01 -32.39 -20.44
C ARG A 137 -48.83 -32.25 -21.73
N LYS A 138 -48.80 -31.06 -22.38
CA LYS A 138 -49.47 -30.85 -23.67
C LYS A 138 -48.88 -31.71 -24.79
N VAL A 139 -47.55 -31.85 -24.83
CA VAL A 139 -46.86 -32.71 -25.80
C VAL A 139 -47.23 -34.18 -25.58
N GLU A 140 -47.28 -34.64 -24.34
CA GLU A 140 -47.71 -36.00 -24.00
C GLU A 140 -49.17 -36.26 -24.43
N LEU A 141 -50.07 -35.31 -24.18
CA LEU A 141 -51.47 -35.38 -24.63
C LEU A 141 -51.58 -35.42 -26.17
N LEU A 142 -50.79 -34.63 -26.88
CA LEU A 142 -50.77 -34.65 -28.35
C LEU A 142 -50.16 -35.95 -28.88
N SER A 143 -49.10 -36.45 -28.27
CA SER A 143 -48.45 -37.71 -28.64
C SER A 143 -49.38 -38.92 -28.46
N THR A 144 -50.11 -38.97 -27.34
CA THR A 144 -51.13 -40.00 -27.10
C THR A 144 -52.29 -39.88 -28.10
N LYS A 145 -52.76 -38.67 -28.40
CA LYS A 145 -53.78 -38.43 -29.44
C LYS A 145 -53.33 -38.87 -30.83
N ILE A 146 -52.09 -38.57 -31.22
CA ILE A 146 -51.51 -38.99 -32.51
C ILE A 146 -51.40 -40.53 -32.55
N SER A 147 -50.95 -41.16 -31.46
CA SER A 147 -50.85 -42.62 -31.38
C SER A 147 -52.22 -43.30 -31.47
N LEU A 148 -53.25 -42.71 -30.85
CA LEU A 148 -54.64 -43.17 -30.96
C LEU A 148 -55.19 -43.00 -32.39
N GLN A 149 -54.87 -41.90 -33.08
CA GLN A 149 -55.27 -41.72 -34.48
C GLN A 149 -54.53 -42.67 -35.42
N ALA A 150 -53.24 -42.94 -35.17
CA ALA A 150 -52.45 -43.89 -35.96
C ALA A 150 -52.98 -45.32 -35.82
N THR A 151 -53.45 -45.72 -34.63
CA THR A 151 -54.10 -47.03 -34.41
C THR A 151 -55.51 -47.12 -34.98
N GLN A 152 -56.15 -45.98 -35.29
CA GLN A 152 -57.48 -45.92 -35.92
C GLN A 152 -57.41 -45.90 -37.46
N ALA A 153 -56.24 -45.60 -38.04
CA ALA A 153 -56.04 -45.54 -39.49
C ALA A 153 -55.95 -46.93 -40.16
N ASP A 154 -55.76 -48.01 -39.40
CA ASP A 154 -55.64 -49.38 -39.92
C ASP A 154 -56.96 -50.18 -39.91
N SER A 155 -58.11 -49.53 -39.69
CA SER A 155 -59.42 -50.21 -39.67
C SER A 155 -60.50 -49.66 -40.62
N GLN A 156 -60.12 -48.93 -41.68
CA GLN A 156 -61.03 -48.71 -42.81
C GLN A 156 -60.31 -48.88 -44.14
N ASP A 157 -60.55 -50.04 -44.73
CA ASP A 157 -60.26 -50.37 -46.11
C ASP A 157 -61.33 -49.74 -47.03
N LEU A 158 -60.89 -49.36 -48.24
CA LEU A 158 -61.67 -49.08 -49.47
C LEU A 158 -62.29 -47.67 -49.68
N VAL A 159 -61.65 -46.87 -50.57
CA VAL A 159 -62.12 -46.43 -51.92
C VAL A 159 -61.52 -45.05 -52.31
N PRO A 160 -60.93 -44.89 -53.53
CA PRO A 160 -60.43 -43.60 -54.02
C PRO A 160 -61.54 -42.80 -54.73
N THR A 161 -61.83 -41.58 -54.28
CA THR A 161 -62.77 -40.68 -54.96
C THR A 161 -62.05 -39.48 -55.57
N ARG A 162 -62.35 -39.26 -56.85
CA ARG A 162 -61.83 -38.23 -57.76
C ARG A 162 -62.32 -36.81 -57.40
N VAL A 163 -61.39 -35.85 -57.55
CA VAL A 163 -61.48 -34.50 -58.16
C VAL A 163 -62.83 -33.75 -58.17
N ALA A 164 -62.84 -32.50 -57.66
CA ALA A 164 -63.52 -31.37 -58.30
C ALA A 164 -63.01 -30.00 -57.80
N THR A 165 -62.43 -29.22 -58.71
CA THR A 165 -62.23 -27.76 -58.70
C THR A 165 -63.56 -27.00 -58.62
N ILE A 166 -63.66 -25.96 -57.78
CA ILE A 166 -64.52 -24.78 -58.02
C ILE A 166 -63.76 -23.52 -57.55
N ARG A 167 -63.59 -22.59 -58.49
CA ARG A 167 -63.21 -21.18 -58.31
C ARG A 167 -64.39 -20.41 -57.73
N LYS A 168 -64.13 -19.42 -56.87
CA LYS A 168 -64.83 -18.12 -56.94
C LYS A 168 -63.94 -17.03 -56.34
N GLU A 169 -63.55 -16.12 -57.22
CA GLU A 169 -63.17 -14.75 -56.92
C GLU A 169 -64.32 -14.04 -56.20
N GLU A 170 -64.00 -13.24 -55.19
CA GLU A 170 -64.55 -11.89 -55.12
C GLU A 170 -63.49 -10.97 -54.50
N ASP A 171 -63.37 -9.82 -55.13
CA ASP A 171 -62.22 -8.95 -55.24
C ASP A 171 -62.57 -7.64 -54.51
N VAL A 172 -61.74 -7.22 -53.56
CA VAL A 172 -61.62 -5.80 -53.14
C VAL A 172 -60.15 -5.52 -52.82
N SER A 173 -59.40 -5.25 -53.89
CA SER A 173 -58.35 -4.21 -54.02
C SER A 173 -58.73 -2.91 -53.27
N LEU A 174 -57.89 -2.06 -52.64
CA LEU A 174 -56.46 -1.70 -52.63
C LEU A 174 -56.22 -0.94 -51.29
N GLY A 175 -55.01 -0.76 -50.76
CA GLY A 175 -53.70 -1.07 -51.29
C GLY A 175 -52.57 -0.60 -50.36
N SER A 176 -51.38 -1.02 -50.79
CA SER A 176 -50.03 -0.43 -50.69
C SER A 176 -49.55 0.14 -49.36
N GLU A 177 -48.31 -0.04 -48.93
CA GLU A 177 -47.04 -0.64 -49.41
C GLU A 177 -46.13 -0.39 -48.18
N SER A 178 -45.16 -1.19 -47.77
CA SER A 178 -43.94 -1.71 -48.39
C SER A 178 -43.07 -2.08 -47.17
N ASP A 179 -42.07 -2.94 -47.20
CA ASP A 179 -41.59 -3.81 -48.24
C ASP A 179 -40.71 -4.88 -47.55
N GLU A 180 -40.44 -5.88 -48.35
CA GLU A 180 -39.87 -7.20 -48.14
C GLU A 180 -38.65 -7.33 -47.21
N GLN A 181 -38.54 -8.37 -46.38
CA GLN A 181 -38.45 -9.82 -46.65
C GLN A 181 -37.06 -10.30 -47.17
N PRO A 182 -36.73 -11.61 -47.10
CA PRO A 182 -35.51 -12.09 -46.47
C PRO A 182 -34.62 -12.94 -47.42
N MET A 183 -33.60 -13.57 -46.83
CA MET A 183 -32.63 -14.51 -47.41
C MET A 183 -33.16 -15.53 -48.43
N PRO A 184 -32.23 -16.07 -49.27
CA PRO A 184 -32.27 -17.51 -49.55
C PRO A 184 -30.90 -18.22 -49.55
N HIS A 185 -30.96 -19.54 -49.33
CA HIS A 185 -29.89 -20.53 -49.46
C HIS A 185 -29.80 -21.13 -50.88
N ALA A 186 -28.63 -21.70 -51.21
CA ALA A 186 -28.39 -23.02 -51.84
C ALA A 186 -27.40 -23.03 -53.03
N ALA A 187 -26.72 -24.17 -53.17
CA ALA A 187 -25.47 -24.44 -53.89
C ALA A 187 -25.62 -24.94 -55.35
N SER A 188 -24.54 -24.89 -56.15
CA SER A 188 -24.18 -25.93 -57.14
C SER A 188 -22.80 -25.74 -57.82
N ALA A 189 -21.98 -26.79 -57.72
CA ALA A 189 -21.01 -27.41 -58.65
C ALA A 189 -20.03 -26.61 -59.57
N GLY A 190 -18.75 -27.01 -59.52
CA GLY A 190 -17.74 -26.86 -60.58
C GLY A 190 -16.28 -26.93 -60.09
N GLU A 191 -15.61 -28.08 -60.25
CA GLU A 191 -14.13 -28.23 -60.23
C GLU A 191 -13.61 -28.30 -61.70
N PRO A 192 -12.31 -28.18 -62.06
CA PRO A 192 -11.10 -28.36 -61.22
C PRO A 192 -9.92 -27.37 -61.46
N SER A 193 -8.86 -27.56 -60.66
CA SER A 193 -7.44 -27.53 -61.08
C SER A 193 -6.50 -26.40 -60.61
N THR A 194 -5.31 -26.84 -60.23
CA THR A 194 -4.00 -26.15 -60.11
C THR A 194 -3.73 -25.21 -58.94
N ALA A 195 -3.04 -25.79 -57.95
CA ALA A 195 -1.82 -25.29 -57.31
C ALA A 195 -1.71 -23.78 -57.01
N THR A 196 -1.92 -23.40 -55.75
CA THR A 196 -1.11 -22.33 -55.13
C THR A 196 -1.00 -22.54 -53.62
N LYS A 197 0.22 -22.38 -53.11
CA LYS A 197 0.69 -22.47 -51.72
C LYS A 197 -0.32 -21.99 -50.66
N PRO A 198 -0.38 -22.63 -49.47
CA PRO A 198 -1.12 -22.04 -48.36
C PRO A 198 -0.49 -20.70 -47.96
N LEU A 199 -1.36 -19.70 -47.90
CA LEU A 199 -1.08 -18.33 -47.47
C LEU A 199 -0.39 -18.36 -46.11
N ARG A 200 0.84 -17.82 -46.02
CA ARG A 200 1.55 -17.62 -44.74
C ARG A 200 0.62 -16.90 -43.77
N THR A 201 0.21 -17.60 -42.72
CA THR A 201 -0.44 -16.99 -41.57
C THR A 201 0.47 -15.89 -41.03
N ARG A 202 -0.04 -14.67 -41.10
CA ARG A 202 0.59 -13.45 -40.61
C ARG A 202 0.84 -13.66 -39.11
N THR A 203 2.09 -13.96 -38.74
CA THR A 203 2.53 -13.99 -37.35
C THR A 203 2.19 -12.63 -36.75
N ARG A 204 1.30 -12.62 -35.76
CA ARG A 204 1.06 -11.45 -34.92
C ARG A 204 2.42 -11.05 -34.36
N LYS A 205 2.98 -9.93 -34.81
CA LYS A 205 4.15 -9.31 -34.18
C LYS A 205 3.81 -9.18 -32.69
N LYS A 206 4.53 -9.93 -31.83
CA LYS A 206 4.50 -9.68 -30.39
C LYS A 206 4.88 -8.21 -30.22
N LEU A 207 3.95 -7.40 -29.74
CA LEU A 207 4.28 -6.08 -29.23
C LEU A 207 5.34 -6.32 -28.16
N LYS A 208 6.55 -5.77 -28.35
CA LYS A 208 7.56 -5.71 -27.29
C LYS A 208 6.86 -5.01 -26.12
N ALA A 209 6.55 -5.77 -25.07
CA ALA A 209 6.06 -5.18 -23.83
C ALA A 209 7.26 -4.45 -23.24
N GLU A 210 7.32 -3.14 -23.45
CA GLU A 210 8.27 -2.28 -22.76
C GLU A 210 7.99 -2.43 -21.27
N SER A 211 8.90 -3.10 -20.56
CA SER A 211 8.81 -3.21 -19.11
C SER A 211 8.82 -1.80 -18.55
N PRO A 212 7.82 -1.39 -17.75
CA PRO A 212 7.78 -0.05 -17.21
C PRO A 212 9.04 0.19 -16.39
N LYS A 213 9.84 1.18 -16.80
CA LYS A 213 11.07 1.58 -16.11
C LYS A 213 10.74 1.93 -14.66
N ILE A 214 11.39 1.25 -13.73
CA ILE A 214 11.15 1.44 -12.30
C ILE A 214 11.77 2.79 -11.89
N PRO A 215 11.00 3.72 -11.29
CA PRO A 215 11.56 5.01 -10.90
C PRO A 215 12.71 4.86 -9.88
N LYS A 216 13.76 5.65 -10.04
CA LYS A 216 14.97 5.62 -9.17
C LYS A 216 14.65 5.72 -7.67
N HIS A 217 13.62 6.49 -7.29
CA HIS A 217 13.18 6.64 -5.89
C HIS A 217 12.58 5.36 -5.29
N LYS A 218 11.97 4.50 -6.12
CA LYS A 218 11.41 3.22 -5.67
C LYS A 218 12.49 2.19 -5.48
N ILE A 219 13.50 2.19 -6.35
CA ILE A 219 14.69 1.34 -6.21
C ILE A 219 15.46 1.70 -4.94
N SER A 220 15.61 2.99 -4.62
CA SER A 220 16.29 3.41 -3.39
C SER A 220 15.50 3.03 -2.12
N SER A 221 14.18 3.16 -2.15
CA SER A 221 13.30 2.74 -1.05
C SER A 221 13.34 1.22 -0.85
N PHE A 222 13.31 0.45 -1.94
CA PHE A 222 13.51 -0.99 -1.91
C PHE A 222 14.88 -1.39 -1.34
N ARG A 223 15.96 -0.71 -1.71
CA ARG A 223 17.30 -0.96 -1.13
C ARG A 223 17.33 -0.73 0.38
N LYS A 224 16.71 0.34 0.88
CA LYS A 224 16.56 0.59 2.32
C LYS A 224 15.77 -0.54 2.99
N TYR A 225 14.69 -0.99 2.37
CA TYR A 225 13.87 -2.10 2.86
C TYR A 225 14.64 -3.43 2.92
N VAL A 226 15.44 -3.74 1.89
CA VAL A 226 16.33 -4.91 1.86
C VAL A 226 17.35 -4.84 2.99
N GLN A 227 18.02 -3.69 3.19
CA GLN A 227 18.98 -3.52 4.27
C GLN A 227 18.33 -3.66 5.66
N ALA A 228 17.15 -3.09 5.85
CA ALA A 228 16.38 -3.24 7.09
C ALA A 228 16.01 -4.72 7.34
N SER A 229 15.65 -5.46 6.29
CA SER A 229 15.32 -6.89 6.37
C SER A 229 16.55 -7.75 6.66
N LYS A 230 17.70 -7.46 6.03
CA LYS A 230 19.00 -8.07 6.36
C LYS A 230 19.38 -7.83 7.83
N SER A 231 19.16 -6.62 8.34
CA SER A 231 19.39 -6.28 9.76
C SER A 231 18.46 -7.05 10.70
N ARG A 232 17.16 -7.14 10.37
CA ARG A 232 16.18 -7.94 11.15
C ARG A 232 16.56 -9.41 11.19
N TYR A 233 16.95 -9.98 10.06
CA TYR A 233 17.44 -11.36 9.98
C TYR A 233 18.67 -11.60 10.87
N ARG A 234 19.65 -10.70 10.85
CA ARG A 234 20.86 -10.82 11.70
C ARG A 234 20.54 -10.72 13.20
N LYS A 235 19.60 -9.87 13.59
CA LYS A 235 19.20 -9.70 14.99
C LYS A 235 18.41 -10.89 15.53
N ALA A 236 17.58 -11.51 14.69
CA ALA A 236 16.72 -12.62 15.06
C ALA A 236 16.58 -13.60 13.87
N PRO A 237 17.57 -14.46 13.65
CA PRO A 237 17.52 -15.43 12.56
C PRO A 237 16.39 -16.45 12.82
N PRO A 238 15.59 -16.81 11.80
CA PRO A 238 14.59 -17.84 11.91
C PRO A 238 15.20 -19.18 12.36
N LYS A 239 14.59 -19.81 13.36
CA LYS A 239 15.16 -21.01 14.01
C LYS A 239 14.90 -22.29 13.21
N ASN A 240 13.79 -22.33 12.47
CA ASN A 240 13.30 -23.50 11.74
C ASN A 240 12.93 -23.13 10.29
N GLY A 241 12.87 -24.13 9.40
CA GLY A 241 12.47 -23.93 7.99
C GLY A 241 11.08 -23.30 7.82
N GLY A 242 10.12 -23.64 8.69
CA GLY A 242 8.80 -23.00 8.70
C GLY A 242 8.83 -21.50 9.04
N ASP A 243 9.73 -21.09 9.94
CA ASP A 243 9.91 -19.68 10.30
C ASP A 243 10.68 -18.92 9.22
N MET A 244 11.63 -19.59 8.55
CA MET A 244 12.32 -19.05 7.39
C MET A 244 11.34 -18.79 6.24
N LYS A 245 10.46 -19.74 5.94
CA LYS A 245 9.37 -19.57 4.97
C LYS A 245 8.47 -18.39 5.34
N ARG A 246 8.07 -18.26 6.61
CA ARG A 246 7.26 -17.12 7.08
C ARG A 246 8.01 -15.79 6.94
N PHE A 247 9.31 -15.77 7.23
CA PHE A 247 10.16 -14.59 7.09
C PHE A 247 10.24 -14.13 5.63
N ILE A 248 10.54 -15.04 4.70
CA ILE A 248 10.64 -14.74 3.27
C ILE A 248 9.27 -14.29 2.71
N ASN A 249 8.18 -14.94 3.10
CA ASN A 249 6.84 -14.55 2.68
C ASN A 249 6.48 -13.13 3.15
N ARG A 250 6.73 -12.82 4.44
CA ARG A 250 6.51 -11.46 4.98
C ARG A 250 7.39 -10.43 4.28
N PHE A 251 8.61 -10.80 3.93
CA PHE A 251 9.52 -9.93 3.19
C PHE A 251 8.93 -9.56 1.83
N ILE A 252 8.51 -10.55 1.02
CA ILE A 252 7.94 -10.34 -0.32
C ILE A 252 6.64 -9.55 -0.25
N GLU A 253 5.79 -9.83 0.74
CA GLU A 253 4.51 -9.12 0.95
C GLU A 253 4.73 -7.66 1.39
N GLY A 254 5.84 -7.36 2.08
CA GLY A 254 6.19 -6.00 2.49
C GLY A 254 6.89 -5.15 1.42
N ILE A 255 7.09 -5.67 0.20
CA ILE A 255 7.60 -4.87 -0.92
C ILE A 255 6.48 -3.97 -1.44
N GLU A 256 6.65 -2.66 -1.28
CA GLU A 256 5.65 -1.66 -1.66
C GLU A 256 5.37 -1.62 -3.18
N ASP A 257 6.41 -1.79 -4.00
CA ASP A 257 6.27 -1.75 -5.46
C ASP A 257 6.01 -3.14 -6.06
N LYS A 258 4.85 -3.28 -6.71
CA LYS A 258 4.42 -4.53 -7.36
C LYS A 258 5.36 -4.99 -8.46
N THR A 259 5.96 -4.08 -9.25
CA THR A 259 6.88 -4.45 -10.34
C THR A 259 8.19 -5.02 -9.80
N ILE A 260 8.70 -4.47 -8.70
CA ILE A 260 9.88 -5.00 -8.00
C ILE A 260 9.55 -6.37 -7.39
N SER A 261 8.40 -6.47 -6.73
CA SER A 261 7.93 -7.73 -6.13
C SER A 261 7.75 -8.82 -7.19
N ASP A 262 7.11 -8.51 -8.32
CA ASP A 262 6.92 -9.45 -9.42
C ASP A 262 8.26 -9.88 -10.05
N ARG A 263 9.21 -8.96 -10.25
CA ARG A 263 10.54 -9.28 -10.78
C ARG A 263 11.31 -10.22 -9.83
N LEU A 264 11.26 -9.95 -8.52
CA LEU A 264 11.87 -10.82 -7.52
C LEU A 264 11.22 -12.20 -7.49
N GLN A 265 9.88 -12.26 -7.49
CA GLN A 265 9.13 -13.52 -7.46
C GLN A 265 9.39 -14.38 -8.71
N LYS A 266 9.47 -13.76 -9.89
CA LYS A 266 9.87 -14.46 -11.14
C LYS A 266 11.28 -15.03 -11.04
N ARG A 267 12.24 -14.26 -10.48
CA ARG A 267 13.62 -14.75 -10.28
C ARG A 267 13.71 -15.89 -9.28
N LEU A 268 12.92 -15.82 -8.20
CA LEU A 268 12.82 -16.90 -7.22
C LEU A 268 12.27 -18.18 -7.87
N LEU A 269 11.23 -18.06 -8.69
CA LEU A 269 10.70 -19.17 -9.47
C LEU A 269 11.73 -19.74 -10.43
N GLN A 270 12.45 -18.90 -11.17
CA GLN A 270 13.45 -19.35 -12.15
C GLN A 270 14.64 -20.06 -11.49
N ARG A 271 15.18 -19.50 -10.39
CA ARG A 271 16.40 -20.00 -9.76
C ARG A 271 16.15 -21.16 -8.78
N PHE A 272 14.98 -21.22 -8.15
CA PHE A 272 14.65 -22.20 -7.12
C PHE A 272 13.42 -23.05 -7.49
N GLN A 273 13.35 -23.53 -8.73
CA GLN A 273 12.21 -24.31 -9.26
C GLN A 273 11.86 -25.56 -8.44
N LEU A 274 12.85 -26.16 -7.77
CA LEU A 274 12.66 -27.35 -6.92
C LEU A 274 12.00 -27.02 -5.57
N VAL A 275 12.10 -25.77 -5.13
CA VAL A 275 11.73 -25.32 -3.78
C VAL A 275 10.60 -24.31 -3.80
N VAL A 276 10.40 -23.62 -4.93
CA VAL A 276 9.44 -22.54 -5.13
C VAL A 276 8.54 -22.88 -6.32
N ARG A 277 7.23 -22.90 -6.09
CA ARG A 277 6.21 -23.11 -7.14
C ARG A 277 5.36 -21.88 -7.36
N GLU A 278 4.84 -21.75 -8.58
CA GLU A 278 3.87 -20.72 -8.91
C GLU A 278 2.53 -21.04 -8.24
N LEU A 279 1.95 -20.05 -7.58
CA LEU A 279 0.60 -20.11 -7.03
C LEU A 279 -0.20 -18.96 -7.59
N LYS A 280 -1.29 -19.26 -8.28
CA LYS A 280 -2.28 -18.25 -8.70
C LYS A 280 -2.97 -17.69 -7.46
N SER A 281 -2.44 -16.61 -6.90
CA SER A 281 -3.04 -16.01 -5.71
C SER A 281 -4.26 -15.20 -6.09
N LYS A 282 -5.38 -15.51 -5.43
CA LYS A 282 -6.60 -14.69 -5.46
C LYS A 282 -6.53 -13.50 -4.49
N ARG A 283 -5.51 -13.44 -3.62
CA ARG A 283 -5.43 -12.49 -2.51
C ARG A 283 -3.98 -12.07 -2.24
N GLY A 284 -3.64 -10.84 -2.61
CA GLY A 284 -2.35 -10.20 -2.29
C GLY A 284 -1.31 -10.22 -3.40
N PRO A 285 -0.15 -9.55 -3.20
CA PRO A 285 0.88 -9.34 -4.22
C PRO A 285 1.77 -10.56 -4.50
N ARG A 286 1.53 -11.70 -3.83
CA ARG A 286 2.36 -12.90 -3.89
C ARG A 286 1.75 -13.94 -4.83
N ASN A 287 2.52 -14.36 -5.83
CA ASN A 287 2.17 -15.40 -6.81
C ASN A 287 3.03 -16.67 -6.69
N ILE A 288 3.72 -16.85 -5.55
CA ILE A 288 4.64 -17.97 -5.32
C ILE A 288 4.42 -18.65 -3.96
N VAL A 289 4.73 -19.94 -3.90
CA VAL A 289 4.75 -20.76 -2.67
C VAL A 289 6.12 -21.41 -2.51
N ILE A 290 6.69 -21.28 -1.32
CA ILE A 290 7.94 -21.94 -0.93
C ILE A 290 7.57 -23.25 -0.25
N GLU A 291 7.92 -24.39 -0.84
CA GLU A 291 7.58 -25.74 -0.37
C GLU A 291 8.74 -26.40 0.39
N GLY A 292 9.99 -26.12 0.01
CA GLY A 292 11.18 -26.65 0.65
C GLY A 292 11.95 -25.63 1.51
N ASN A 293 13.17 -26.01 1.90
CA ASN A 293 14.06 -25.15 2.69
C ASN A 293 14.81 -24.18 1.78
N LEU A 294 14.41 -22.91 1.80
CA LEU A 294 15.07 -21.80 1.12
C LEU A 294 15.77 -20.93 2.16
N HIS A 295 17.07 -20.66 1.99
CA HIS A 295 17.81 -19.83 2.95
C HIS A 295 17.72 -18.35 2.59
N TRP A 296 17.72 -17.50 3.62
CA TRP A 296 17.64 -16.05 3.41
C TRP A 296 18.82 -15.49 2.62
N ASP A 297 20.02 -16.07 2.78
CA ASP A 297 21.21 -15.63 2.05
C ASP A 297 21.11 -15.90 0.54
N GLU A 298 20.42 -16.97 0.15
CA GLU A 298 20.13 -17.30 -1.25
C GLU A 298 19.15 -16.29 -1.88
N VAL A 299 18.15 -15.86 -1.10
CA VAL A 299 17.24 -14.77 -1.48
C VAL A 299 17.98 -13.43 -1.55
N CYS A 300 18.95 -13.19 -0.67
CA CYS A 300 19.76 -11.98 -0.66
C CYS A 300 20.60 -11.80 -1.93
N GLN A 301 21.16 -12.88 -2.48
CA GLN A 301 21.92 -12.83 -3.73
C GLN A 301 21.08 -12.37 -4.92
N LEU A 302 19.78 -12.66 -4.92
CA LEU A 302 18.85 -12.20 -5.97
C LEU A 302 18.52 -10.72 -5.88
N MET A 303 18.88 -10.06 -4.78
CA MET A 303 18.55 -8.66 -4.48
C MET A 303 19.74 -7.70 -4.64
N ASP A 304 20.91 -8.21 -5.00
CA ASP A 304 22.10 -7.37 -5.11
C ASP A 304 22.01 -6.39 -6.28
N SER A 305 22.60 -5.22 -6.07
CA SER A 305 22.36 -3.97 -6.79
C SER A 305 22.46 -4.06 -8.31
N ALA A 306 23.36 -4.91 -8.83
CA ALA A 306 23.57 -5.14 -10.26
C ALA A 306 22.33 -5.74 -10.93
N SER A 307 21.69 -6.69 -10.25
CA SER A 307 20.56 -7.43 -10.78
C SER A 307 19.31 -6.57 -10.99
N PHE A 308 19.17 -5.41 -10.34
CA PHE A 308 18.01 -4.51 -10.52
C PHE A 308 18.36 -3.22 -11.25
N SER A 309 19.62 -3.03 -11.67
CA SER A 309 20.08 -1.87 -12.44
C SER A 309 20.24 -2.12 -13.95
N GLU A 310 20.34 -3.38 -14.39
CA GLU A 310 20.49 -3.71 -15.81
C GLU A 310 19.11 -3.76 -16.51
N ASP A 311 18.81 -2.68 -17.21
CA ASP A 311 18.35 -2.68 -18.61
C ASP A 311 19.57 -2.24 -19.46
N GLU A 312 20.59 -3.08 -19.59
CA GLU A 312 21.60 -2.95 -20.65
C GLU A 312 21.84 -4.37 -21.19
N ASP A 313 21.30 -4.58 -22.40
CA ASP A 313 21.74 -5.52 -23.43
C ASP A 313 22.11 -6.96 -23.02
N ASP A 314 21.09 -7.84 -22.98
CA ASP A 314 21.26 -9.25 -23.36
C ASP A 314 20.64 -9.43 -24.76
N ASP A 315 21.33 -8.90 -25.78
CA ASP A 315 21.23 -9.43 -27.14
C ASP A 315 22.10 -10.70 -27.16
N GLU A 316 21.44 -11.86 -27.19
CA GLU A 316 22.07 -13.18 -27.40
C GLU A 316 22.66 -13.27 -28.82
N ASP A 317 23.90 -13.77 -28.91
CA ASP A 317 24.37 -14.60 -30.04
C ASP A 317 23.91 -16.06 -29.84
#